data_AF-A0A353M7Z8-F1
#
_entry.id   AF-A0A353M7Z8-F1
#
_cell.length_a   1.000
_cell.length_b   1.000
_cell.length_c   1.000
_cell.angle_alpha   90.00
_cell.angle_beta   90.00
_cell.angle_gamma   90.00
#
_symmetry.space_group_name_H-M   'P 1'
#
loop_
_entity.id
_entity.type
_entity.pdbx_description
1 polymer ?
#
loop_
_entity_poly.entity_id
_entity_poly.type
_entity_poly.pdbx_seq_one_letter_code
_entity_poly.pdbx_strand_id
1 'polypeptide(L)'
;MSEIPYQELCRQLVHACNDAIIYSDRFGTIQLWNSGAEQMLGFSAEEAIGQSLDIFIPENLRARHWEGYFKVMETGSTRYAKELLAAPAICKGGTRISTEFSMTIIRDAEGEITGTAAVIRDVTARWQKEKAFRVRLAELEKQVSAGLQELPA
;
A
#
# COMPACT_ATOMS: atom_id res chain seq x y z
N MET A 1 26.91 -17.88 21.47
CA MET A 1 25.69 -17.67 20.65
C MET A 1 26.19 -17.32 19.26
N SER A 2 25.81 -18.06 18.22
CA SER A 2 26.18 -17.67 16.85
C SER A 2 25.33 -16.47 16.47
N GLU A 3 25.96 -15.35 16.13
CA GLU A 3 25.25 -14.20 15.58
C GLU A 3 24.68 -14.56 14.19
N ILE A 4 23.47 -14.12 13.91
CA ILE A 4 22.84 -14.25 12.59
C ILE A 4 23.50 -13.18 11.68
N PRO A 5 24.04 -13.54 10.51
CA PRO A 5 24.58 -12.56 9.58
C PRO A 5 23.54 -11.49 9.22
N TYR A 6 23.95 -10.21 9.12
CA TYR A 6 23.02 -9.09 8.91
C TYR A 6 22.09 -9.28 7.69
N GLN A 7 22.63 -9.76 6.56
CA GLN A 7 21.84 -10.03 5.35
C GLN A 7 20.76 -11.10 5.59
N GLU A 8 21.09 -12.15 6.34
CA GLU A 8 20.15 -13.22 6.67
C GLU A 8 19.08 -12.72 7.65
N LEU A 9 19.46 -11.90 8.64
CA LEU A 9 18.52 -11.25 9.54
C LEU A 9 17.53 -10.37 8.75
N CYS A 10 18.01 -9.52 7.84
CA CYS A 10 17.16 -8.68 7.00
C CYS A 10 16.22 -9.52 6.13
N ARG A 11 16.71 -10.61 5.52
CA ARG A 11 15.88 -11.52 4.71
C ARG A 11 14.76 -12.13 5.55
N GLN A 12 15.07 -12.63 6.75
CA GLN A 12 14.08 -13.19 7.65
C GLN A 12 13.05 -12.15 8.10
N LEU A 13 13.48 -10.92 8.43
CA LEU A 13 12.58 -9.83 8.80
C LEU A 13 11.63 -9.45 7.66
N VAL A 14 12.14 -9.32 6.44
CA VAL A 14 11.31 -9.02 5.25
C VAL A 14 10.31 -10.15 5.01
N HIS A 15 10.77 -11.39 5.07
CA HIS A 15 9.92 -12.55 4.82
C HIS A 15 8.84 -12.74 5.89
N ALA A 16 9.15 -12.53 7.18
CA ALA A 16 8.24 -12.74 8.29
C ALA A 16 7.33 -11.53 8.60
N CYS A 17 7.52 -10.40 7.92
CA CYS A 17 6.69 -9.22 8.11
C CYS A 17 5.25 -9.47 7.63
N ASN A 18 4.27 -9.09 8.47
CA ASN A 18 2.84 -9.16 8.12
C ASN A 18 2.43 -8.10 7.10
N ASP A 19 3.11 -6.95 7.10
CA ASP A 19 2.89 -5.95 6.06
C ASP A 19 3.48 -6.45 4.74
N ALA A 20 2.82 -6.10 3.65
CA ALA A 20 3.29 -6.44 2.32
C ALA A 20 4.52 -5.60 2.00
N ILE A 21 5.63 -6.26 1.64
CA ILE A 21 6.87 -5.63 1.19
C ILE A 21 7.07 -6.04 -0.26
N ILE A 22 7.10 -5.04 -1.13
CA ILE A 22 7.22 -5.23 -2.57
C ILE A 22 8.36 -4.34 -3.07
N TYR A 23 9.24 -4.89 -3.90
CA TYR A 23 10.20 -4.10 -4.65
C TYR A 23 9.99 -4.32 -6.15
N SER A 24 10.06 -3.23 -6.90
CA SER A 24 10.00 -3.24 -8.36
C SER A 24 11.12 -2.41 -8.97
N ASP A 25 11.60 -2.84 -10.13
CA ASP A 25 12.67 -2.18 -10.87
C ASP A 25 12.23 -0.85 -11.51
N ARG A 26 13.11 -0.21 -12.30
CA ARG A 26 12.82 1.08 -12.95
C ARG A 26 11.64 1.05 -13.93
N PHE A 27 11.26 -0.13 -14.41
CA PHE A 27 10.12 -0.32 -15.31
C PHE A 27 8.85 -0.74 -14.56
N GLY A 28 8.97 -0.90 -13.24
CA GLY A 28 7.90 -1.38 -12.37
C GLY A 28 7.62 -2.87 -12.53
N THR A 29 8.63 -3.64 -12.95
CA THR A 29 8.60 -5.10 -12.88
C THR A 29 8.90 -5.52 -11.45
N ILE A 30 8.05 -6.36 -10.86
CA ILE A 30 8.18 -6.84 -9.49
C ILE A 30 9.38 -7.79 -9.41
N GLN A 31 10.27 -7.55 -8.45
CA GLN A 31 11.46 -8.38 -8.20
C GLN A 31 11.48 -8.95 -6.76
N LEU A 32 10.68 -8.39 -5.85
CA LEU A 32 10.48 -8.92 -4.50
C LEU A 32 9.00 -8.88 -4.14
N TRP A 33 8.52 -10.00 -3.60
CA TRP A 33 7.17 -10.18 -3.10
C TRP A 33 7.24 -11.04 -1.83
N ASN A 34 7.06 -10.44 -0.65
CA ASN A 34 7.18 -11.18 0.62
C ASN A 34 5.91 -11.96 0.97
N SER A 35 5.98 -12.77 2.04
CA SER A 35 4.82 -13.56 2.49
C SER A 35 3.63 -12.69 2.92
N GLY A 36 3.87 -11.48 3.45
CA GLY A 36 2.82 -10.51 3.75
C GLY A 36 2.07 -10.05 2.49
N ALA A 37 2.77 -9.85 1.38
CA ALA A 37 2.17 -9.51 0.09
C ALA A 37 1.34 -10.68 -0.47
N GLU A 38 1.82 -11.92 -0.33
CA GLU A 38 1.05 -13.10 -0.72
C GLU A 38 -0.26 -13.21 0.06
N GLN A 39 -0.20 -13.05 1.38
CA GLN A 39 -1.38 -13.14 2.24
C GLN A 39 -2.38 -12.00 1.98
N MET A 40 -1.88 -10.77 1.79
CA MET A 40 -2.72 -9.58 1.61
C MET A 40 -3.35 -9.51 0.23
N LEU A 41 -2.58 -9.77 -0.83
CA LEU A 41 -3.00 -9.55 -2.21
C LEU A 41 -3.39 -10.85 -2.91
N GLY A 42 -3.10 -12.01 -2.32
CA GLY A 42 -3.55 -13.33 -2.78
C GLY A 42 -2.77 -13.92 -3.95
N PHE A 43 -1.78 -13.20 -4.49
CA PHE A 43 -0.85 -13.72 -5.51
C PHE A 43 0.35 -14.36 -4.82
N SER A 44 0.73 -15.55 -5.24
CA SER A 44 2.02 -16.13 -4.81
C SER A 44 3.20 -15.33 -5.37
N ALA A 45 4.37 -15.43 -4.75
CA ALA A 45 5.58 -14.80 -5.24
C ALA A 45 5.95 -15.30 -6.65
N GLU A 46 5.70 -16.59 -6.94
CA GLU A 46 5.91 -17.19 -8.27
C GLU A 46 5.02 -16.56 -9.36
N GLU A 47 3.80 -16.15 -8.99
CA GLU A 47 2.89 -15.47 -9.91
C GLU A 47 3.20 -13.97 -10.04
N ALA A 48 3.71 -13.34 -8.98
CA ALA A 48 3.90 -11.90 -8.91
C ALA A 48 5.27 -11.44 -9.44
N ILE A 49 6.35 -12.16 -9.16
CA ILE A 49 7.70 -11.78 -9.59
C ILE A 49 7.79 -11.86 -11.11
N GLY A 50 8.38 -10.84 -11.73
CA GLY A 50 8.44 -10.67 -13.17
C GLY A 50 7.19 -10.03 -13.80
N GLN A 51 6.11 -9.83 -13.03
CA GLN A 51 4.93 -9.10 -13.49
C GLN A 51 5.06 -7.60 -13.27
N SER A 52 4.24 -6.84 -13.99
CA SER A 52 4.04 -5.41 -13.75
C SER A 52 3.30 -5.17 -12.43
N LEU A 53 3.56 -4.04 -11.77
CA LEU A 53 2.76 -3.57 -10.63
C LEU A 53 1.25 -3.49 -10.92
N ASP A 54 0.86 -3.47 -12.20
CA ASP A 54 -0.53 -3.49 -12.64
C ASP A 54 -1.36 -4.67 -12.09
N ILE A 55 -0.71 -5.77 -11.67
CA ILE A 55 -1.42 -6.95 -11.14
C ILE A 55 -2.28 -6.63 -9.91
N PHE A 56 -1.91 -5.62 -9.11
CA PHE A 56 -2.65 -5.22 -7.91
C PHE A 56 -3.12 -3.75 -7.93
N ILE A 57 -2.74 -2.98 -8.96
CA ILE A 57 -3.22 -1.60 -9.13
C ILE A 57 -4.55 -1.61 -9.90
N PRO A 58 -5.63 -1.00 -9.35
CA PRO A 58 -6.88 -0.86 -10.06
C PRO A 58 -6.70 -0.19 -11.42
N GLU A 59 -7.31 -0.75 -12.47
CA GLU A 59 -7.12 -0.32 -13.86
C GLU A 59 -7.31 1.19 -14.04
N ASN A 60 -8.36 1.75 -13.45
CA ASN A 60 -8.69 3.17 -13.52
C ASN A 60 -7.66 4.11 -12.85
N LEU A 61 -6.69 3.56 -12.11
CA LEU A 61 -5.62 4.31 -11.45
C LEU A 61 -4.24 4.12 -12.08
N ARG A 62 -4.07 3.14 -12.99
CA ARG A 62 -2.76 2.78 -13.58
C ARG A 62 -2.09 3.96 -14.26
N ALA A 63 -2.82 4.74 -15.05
CA ALA A 63 -2.26 5.90 -15.76
C ALA A 63 -1.59 6.90 -14.80
N ARG A 64 -2.31 7.29 -13.73
CA ARG A 64 -1.80 8.21 -12.70
C ARG A 64 -0.66 7.59 -11.90
N HIS A 65 -0.74 6.29 -11.61
CA HIS A 65 0.35 5.58 -10.93
C HIS A 65 1.63 5.65 -11.76
N TRP A 66 1.58 5.30 -13.04
CA TRP A 66 2.76 5.24 -13.91
C TRP A 66 3.36 6.61 -14.19
N GLU A 67 2.54 7.66 -14.34
CA GLU A 67 3.02 9.04 -14.41
C GLU A 67 3.88 9.39 -13.17
N GLY A 68 3.38 9.07 -11.98
CA GLY A 68 4.11 9.27 -10.73
C GLY A 68 5.38 8.41 -10.64
N TYR A 69 5.26 7.13 -10.97
CA TYR A 69 6.36 6.16 -10.88
C TYR A 69 7.54 6.58 -11.76
N PHE A 70 7.30 6.88 -13.04
CA PHE A 70 8.36 7.27 -13.96
C PHE A 70 8.96 8.64 -13.63
N LYS A 71 8.16 9.58 -13.12
CA LYS A 71 8.69 10.84 -12.59
C LYS A 71 9.65 10.61 -11.43
N VAL A 72 9.38 9.65 -10.55
CA VAL A 72 10.31 9.29 -9.46
C VAL A 72 11.59 8.65 -10.02
N MET A 73 11.48 7.79 -11.03
CA MET A 73 12.65 7.19 -11.70
C MET A 73 13.53 8.20 -12.43
N GLU A 74 12.93 9.28 -12.94
CA GLU A 74 13.64 10.38 -13.60
C GLU A 74 14.27 11.36 -12.60
N THR A 75 13.52 11.76 -11.57
CA THR A 75 13.93 12.85 -10.67
C THR A 75 14.64 12.38 -9.40
N GLY A 76 14.56 11.09 -9.08
CA GLY A 76 15.08 10.53 -7.83
C GLY A 76 14.45 11.12 -6.57
N SER A 77 13.29 11.75 -6.69
CA SER A 77 12.61 12.46 -5.63
C SER A 77 11.15 12.03 -5.53
N THR A 78 10.69 11.79 -4.31
CA THR A 78 9.29 11.50 -4.03
C THR A 78 8.85 12.18 -2.74
N ARG A 79 7.62 12.71 -2.71
CA ARG A 79 6.99 13.20 -1.47
C ARG A 79 6.59 12.04 -0.55
N TYR A 80 6.48 10.84 -1.09
CA TYR A 80 5.97 9.64 -0.42
C TYR A 80 7.03 8.87 0.38
N ALA A 81 8.24 9.45 0.51
CA ALA A 81 9.27 8.94 1.39
C ALA A 81 8.98 9.24 2.87
N LYS A 82 8.12 10.23 3.16
CA LYS A 82 7.83 10.70 4.53
C LYS A 82 6.35 10.64 4.90
N GLU A 83 5.46 10.64 3.92
CA GLU A 83 4.01 10.65 4.13
C GLU A 83 3.41 9.30 3.69
N LEU A 84 2.53 8.75 4.52
CA LEU A 84 1.72 7.59 4.17
C LEU A 84 0.69 7.98 3.12
N LEU A 85 0.61 7.22 2.04
CA LEU A 85 -0.42 7.35 1.03
C LEU A 85 -1.52 6.35 1.26
N ALA A 86 -2.77 6.80 1.16
CA ALA A 86 -3.92 5.91 1.06
C ALA A 86 -4.27 5.66 -0.41
N ALA A 87 -4.27 4.40 -0.83
CA ALA A 87 -4.73 4.00 -2.15
C ALA A 87 -5.45 2.65 -2.10
N PRO A 88 -6.42 2.41 -2.99
CA PRO A 88 -7.00 1.10 -3.15
C PRO A 88 -6.05 0.14 -3.90
N ALA A 89 -6.12 -1.14 -3.55
CA ALA A 89 -5.49 -2.23 -4.30
C ALA A 89 -6.55 -3.26 -4.71
N ILE A 90 -6.24 -4.07 -5.73
CA ILE A 90 -7.03 -5.23 -6.16
C ILE A 90 -6.26 -6.50 -5.80
N CYS A 91 -6.91 -7.40 -5.06
CA CYS A 91 -6.40 -8.73 -4.75
C CYS A 91 -6.69 -9.70 -5.91
N LYS A 92 -6.02 -10.85 -5.90
CA LYS A 92 -6.35 -11.99 -6.74
C LYS A 92 -7.83 -12.36 -6.56
N GLY A 93 -8.56 -12.47 -7.67
CA GLY A 93 -10.01 -12.66 -7.67
C GLY A 93 -10.83 -11.36 -7.74
N GLY A 94 -10.17 -10.19 -7.78
CA GLY A 94 -10.83 -8.91 -8.06
C GLY A 94 -11.36 -8.16 -6.85
N THR A 95 -11.19 -8.69 -5.63
CA THR A 95 -11.59 -7.99 -4.40
C THR A 95 -10.77 -6.73 -4.22
N ARG A 96 -11.45 -5.62 -3.93
CA ARG A 96 -10.81 -4.33 -3.67
C ARG A 96 -10.60 -4.12 -2.18
N ILE A 97 -9.37 -3.77 -1.80
CA ILE A 97 -8.99 -3.41 -0.43
C ILE A 97 -8.54 -1.95 -0.35
N SER A 98 -8.62 -1.36 0.84
CA SER A 98 -8.06 -0.04 1.15
C SER A 98 -6.70 -0.21 1.77
N THR A 99 -5.66 0.38 1.18
CA THR A 99 -4.29 0.27 1.68
C THR A 99 -3.71 1.60 2.09
N GLU A 100 -2.77 1.56 3.02
CA GLU A 100 -1.83 2.64 3.30
C GLU A 100 -0.40 2.16 3.05
N PHE A 101 0.42 2.99 2.43
CA PHE A 101 1.79 2.59 2.12
C PHE A 101 2.78 3.73 2.18
N SER A 102 4.04 3.36 2.44
CA SER A 102 5.22 4.21 2.28
C SER A 102 6.06 3.70 1.12
N MET A 103 6.78 4.59 0.44
CA MET A 103 7.62 4.25 -0.70
C MET A 103 9.06 4.75 -0.50
N THR A 104 10.03 3.88 -0.75
CA THR A 104 11.46 4.18 -0.68
C THR A 104 12.13 3.95 -2.04
N ILE A 105 13.01 4.87 -2.45
CA ILE A 105 13.82 4.72 -3.67
C ILE A 105 15.05 3.89 -3.31
N ILE A 106 15.32 2.85 -4.10
CA ILE A 106 16.49 1.99 -3.92
C ILE A 106 17.53 2.35 -4.98
N ARG A 107 18.79 2.41 -4.55
CA ARG A 107 19.95 2.75 -5.38
C ARG A 107 21.00 1.65 -5.32
N ASP A 108 21.79 1.52 -6.38
CA ASP A 108 22.97 0.66 -6.39
C ASP A 108 24.18 1.33 -5.72
N ALA A 109 25.34 0.68 -5.80
CA ALA A 109 26.57 1.17 -5.18
C ALA A 109 27.10 2.45 -5.85
N GLU A 110 26.77 2.64 -7.12
CA GLU A 110 27.12 3.80 -7.93
C GLU A 110 26.16 4.99 -7.67
N GLY A 111 25.06 4.75 -6.96
CA GLY A 111 24.06 5.76 -6.60
C GLY A 111 22.93 5.88 -7.62
N GLU A 112 22.92 5.05 -8.65
CA GLU A 112 21.89 5.01 -9.68
C GLU A 112 20.61 4.38 -9.13
N ILE A 113 19.47 4.90 -9.56
CA ILE A 113 18.16 4.40 -9.10
C ILE A 113 17.91 3.04 -9.74
N THR A 114 17.75 2.00 -8.92
CA THR A 114 17.42 0.65 -9.41
C THR A 114 15.93 0.39 -9.41
N GLY A 115 15.16 1.10 -8.57
CA GLY A 115 13.73 0.94 -8.47
C GLY A 115 13.14 1.53 -7.19
N THR A 116 11.99 1.01 -6.77
CA THR A 116 11.33 1.40 -5.52
C THR A 116 10.90 0.20 -4.71
N ALA A 117 10.92 0.36 -3.38
CA ALA A 117 10.30 -0.56 -2.44
C ALA A 117 9.10 0.12 -1.79
N ALA A 118 8.00 -0.63 -1.64
CA ALA A 118 6.81 -0.21 -0.92
C ALA A 118 6.57 -1.14 0.28
N VAL A 119 6.22 -0.54 1.41
CA VAL A 119 5.64 -1.26 2.56
C VAL A 119 4.18 -0.87 2.61
N ILE A 120 3.30 -1.86 2.47
CA ILE A 120 1.86 -1.68 2.27
C ILE A 120 1.12 -2.38 3.41
N ARG A 121 0.12 -1.70 3.96
CA ARG A 121 -0.76 -2.19 5.02
C ARG A 121 -2.21 -2.18 4.56
N ASP A 122 -2.91 -3.27 4.78
CA ASP A 122 -4.37 -3.32 4.63
C ASP A 122 -5.03 -2.58 5.80
N VAL A 123 -5.77 -1.52 5.47
CA VAL A 123 -6.53 -0.70 6.42
C VAL A 123 -8.03 -0.79 6.16
N THR A 124 -8.49 -1.75 5.37
CA THR A 124 -9.90 -1.95 4.99
C THR A 124 -10.81 -2.03 6.20
N ALA A 125 -10.49 -2.91 7.16
CA ALA A 125 -11.31 -3.06 8.37
C ALA A 125 -11.40 -1.77 9.19
N ARG A 126 -10.28 -1.03 9.32
CA ARG A 126 -10.25 0.26 10.02
C ARG A 126 -11.11 1.30 9.28
N TRP A 127 -10.95 1.39 7.97
CA TRP A 127 -11.65 2.34 7.13
C TRP A 127 -13.17 2.09 7.10
N GLN A 128 -13.60 0.82 7.05
CA GLN A 128 -15.02 0.46 7.12
C GLN A 128 -15.63 0.82 8.47
N LYS A 129 -14.93 0.57 9.58
CA LYS A 129 -15.37 0.98 10.93
C LYS A 129 -15.52 2.48 11.05
N GLU A 130 -14.51 3.23 10.60
CA GLU A 130 -14.56 4.70 10.65
C GLU A 130 -15.69 5.25 9.79
N LYS A 131 -15.88 4.72 8.59
CA LYS A 131 -16.99 5.09 7.70
C LYS A 131 -18.35 4.82 8.37
N ALA A 132 -18.53 3.66 9.00
CA ALA A 132 -19.75 3.32 9.72
C ALA A 132 -20.02 4.28 10.88
N PHE A 133 -19.00 4.63 11.66
CA PHE A 133 -19.12 5.61 12.74
C PHE A 133 -19.49 7.00 12.23
N ARG A 134 -18.87 7.49 11.15
CA ARG A 134 -19.22 8.80 10.58
C ARG A 134 -20.67 8.84 10.08
N VAL A 135 -21.13 7.78 9.42
CA VAL A 135 -22.52 7.69 8.96
C VAL A 135 -23.48 7.72 10.14
N ARG A 136 -23.20 6.96 11.20
CA ARG A 136 -24.04 6.95 12.40
C ARG A 136 -24.04 8.28 13.15
N LEU A 137 -22.90 8.96 13.25
CA LEU A 137 -22.79 10.28 13.87
C LEU A 137 -23.65 11.30 13.12
N ALA A 138 -23.54 11.34 11.79
CA ALA A 138 -24.33 12.25 10.96
C ALA A 138 -25.85 11.96 11.03
N GLU A 139 -26.24 10.70 11.21
CA GLU A 139 -27.64 10.33 11.44
C GLU A 139 -28.16 10.84 12.79
N LEU A 140 -27.38 10.64 13.87
CA LEU A 140 -27.73 11.12 15.21
C LEU A 140 -27.77 12.64 15.29
N GLU A 141 -26.83 13.35 14.66
CA GLU A 141 -26.84 14.83 14.57
C GLU A 141 -28.11 15.36 13.91
N LYS A 142 -28.58 14.70 12.84
CA LYS A 142 -29.85 15.05 12.19
C LYS A 142 -31.06 14.82 13.12
N GLN A 143 -31.09 13.70 13.85
CA GLN A 143 -32.18 13.39 14.78
C GLN A 143 -32.24 14.39 15.94
N VAL A 144 -31.08 14.76 16.51
CA VAL A 144 -31.00 15.77 17.57
C VAL A 144 -31.43 17.14 17.05
N SER A 145 -30.99 17.54 15.85
CA SER A 145 -31.40 18.81 15.25
C SER A 145 -32.90 18.87 14.96
N ALA A 146 -33.51 17.76 14.53
CA ALA A 146 -34.95 17.68 14.30
C ALA A 146 -35.74 17.74 15.61
N GLY A 147 -35.32 16.98 16.64
CA GLY A 147 -35.97 16.99 17.95
C GLY A 147 -35.88 18.35 18.67
N LEU A 148 -34.81 19.11 18.46
CA LEU A 148 -34.68 20.48 18.97
C LEU A 148 -35.61 21.49 18.27
N GLN A 149 -35.99 21.24 17.01
CA GLN A 149 -36.94 22.09 16.27
C GLN A 149 -38.40 21.81 16.63
N GLU A 150 -38.70 20.65 17.23
CA GLU A 150 -40.05 20.23 17.63
C GLU A 150 -40.38 20.55 19.11
N LEU A 151 -39.47 21.16 19.86
CA LEU A 151 -39.73 21.59 21.24
C LEU A 151 -40.68 22.81 21.25
N PRO A 152 -41.86 22.73 21.89
CA PRO A 152 -42.70 23.90 22.09
C PRO A 152 -42.01 24.91 23.03
N ALA A 153 -42.21 26.20 22.74
CA ALA A 153 -41.67 27.34 23.48
C ALA A 153 -42.12 27.38 24.95
#